data_AF-A0A0C3NAK1-F1
#
_entry.id   AF-A0A0C3NAK1-F1
#
_cell.length_a   1.000
_cell.length_b   1.000
_cell.length_c   1.000
_cell.angle_alpha   90.00
_cell.angle_beta   90.00
_cell.angle_gamma   90.00
#
_symmetry.space_group_name_H-M   'P 1'
#
loop_
_entity.id
_entity.type
_entity.pdbx_description
1 polymer ?
#
loop_
_entity_poly.entity_id
_entity_poly.type
_entity_poly.pdbx_seq_one_letter_code
_entity_poly.pdbx_strand_id
1 'polypeptide(L)'
;EWFQHSGDTISRVFHWVLEACISPPVYGSYVKLPGHNAPIPPEIYGQPKFYPFFKDALGAIDGTHIAVLAPTYMQAPYQNHK
;
A
#
# COMPACT_ATOMS: atom_id res chain seq x y z
N GLU A 1 -28.25 -5.04 13.60
CA GLU A 1 -28.23 -6.50 13.30
C GLU A 1 -26.89 -7.02 13.77
N TRP A 2 -26.87 -7.94 14.72
CA TRP A 2 -25.66 -8.25 15.51
C TRP A 2 -25.09 -9.59 15.04
N PHE A 3 -23.90 -9.55 14.44
CA PHE A 3 -23.18 -10.74 14.00
C PHE A 3 -22.81 -11.60 15.22
N GLN A 4 -23.63 -12.61 15.51
CA GLN A 4 -23.47 -13.56 16.62
C GLN A 4 -22.61 -14.78 16.25
N HIS A 5 -21.81 -14.73 15.18
CA HIS A 5 -20.95 -15.83 14.75
C HIS A 5 -19.51 -15.33 14.63
N SER A 6 -18.53 -16.11 15.12
CA SER A 6 -17.12 -15.73 15.05
C SER A 6 -16.71 -15.51 13.59
N GLY A 7 -16.09 -14.38 13.29
CA GLY A 7 -15.51 -14.08 11.97
C GLY A 7 -14.36 -15.02 11.56
N ASP A 8 -14.12 -16.10 12.30
CA ASP A 8 -13.08 -17.10 12.07
C ASP A 8 -13.13 -17.68 10.66
N THR A 9 -14.29 -18.13 10.19
CA THR A 9 -14.42 -18.70 8.84
C THR A 9 -14.06 -17.66 7.77
N ILE A 10 -14.53 -16.41 7.91
CA ILE A 10 -14.23 -15.33 6.98
C ILE A 10 -12.72 -15.03 7.02
N SER A 11 -12.14 -14.94 8.21
CA SER A 11 -10.72 -14.69 8.40
C SER A 11 -9.86 -15.78 7.78
N ARG A 12 -10.19 -17.06 8.00
CA ARG A 12 -9.47 -18.20 7.42
C ARG A 12 -9.54 -18.21 5.90
N VAL A 13 -10.74 -18.00 5.34
CA VAL A 13 -10.92 -17.95 3.88
C VAL A 13 -10.15 -16.78 3.29
N PHE A 14 -10.20 -15.60 3.92
CA PHE A 14 -9.42 -14.45 3.50
C PHE A 14 -7.91 -14.74 3.50
N HIS A 15 -7.37 -15.34 4.57
CA HIS A 15 -5.96 -15.70 4.63
C HIS A 15 -5.56 -16.70 3.56
N TRP A 16 -6.39 -17.72 3.27
CA TRP A 16 -6.10 -18.67 2.20
C TRP A 16 -6.04 -18.01 0.83
N VAL A 17 -6.97 -17.10 0.53
CA VAL A 17 -6.95 -16.34 -0.73
C VAL A 17 -5.73 -15.44 -0.79
N LEU A 18 -5.40 -14.73 0.30
CA LEU A 18 -4.24 -13.87 0.37
C LEU A 18 -2.93 -14.66 0.14
N GLU A 19 -2.75 -15.79 0.81
CA GLU A 19 -1.61 -16.70 0.64
C GLU A 19 -1.48 -17.17 -0.80
N ALA A 20 -2.60 -17.52 -1.45
CA ALA A 20 -2.59 -17.89 -2.86
C ALA A 20 -2.12 -16.72 -3.75
N CYS A 21 -2.59 -15.50 -3.50
CA CYS A 21 -2.21 -14.30 -4.24
C CYS A 21 -0.73 -13.93 -4.07
N ILE A 22 -0.18 -14.06 -2.86
CA ILE A 22 1.23 -13.74 -2.57
C ILE A 22 2.18 -14.91 -2.84
N SER A 23 1.65 -16.09 -3.17
CA SER A 23 2.46 -17.25 -3.49
C SER A 23 3.41 -16.96 -4.66
N PRO A 24 4.64 -17.52 -4.66
CA PRO A 24 5.63 -17.27 -5.71
C PRO A 24 5.13 -17.41 -7.16
N PRO A 25 4.34 -18.44 -7.55
CA PRO A 25 3.87 -18.57 -8.93
C PRO A 25 2.90 -17.47 -9.35
N VAL A 26 2.07 -16.96 -8.43
CA VAL A 26 1.12 -15.88 -8.73
C VAL A 26 1.84 -14.54 -8.64
N TYR A 27 2.44 -14.22 -7.50
CA TYR A 27 3.08 -12.93 -7.27
C TYR A 27 4.16 -12.63 -8.32
N GLY A 28 5.07 -13.57 -8.59
CA GLY A 28 6.14 -13.38 -9.58
C GLY A 28 5.66 -13.25 -11.03
N SER A 29 4.48 -13.79 -11.36
CA SER A 29 3.91 -13.70 -12.70
C SER A 29 3.18 -12.38 -12.95
N TYR A 30 2.48 -11.86 -11.93
CA TYR A 30 1.55 -10.75 -12.10
C TYR A 30 2.01 -9.44 -11.47
N VAL A 31 2.82 -9.48 -10.41
CA VAL A 31 3.31 -8.26 -9.73
C VAL A 31 4.71 -7.94 -10.25
N LYS A 32 4.82 -6.82 -10.97
CA LYS A 32 6.09 -6.31 -11.48
C LYS A 32 6.26 -4.87 -11.02
N LEU A 33 7.33 -4.61 -10.29
CA LEU A 33 7.71 -3.24 -9.98
C LEU A 33 8.19 -2.55 -11.25
N PRO A 34 7.79 -1.28 -11.49
CA PRO A 34 8.35 -0.52 -12.59
C PRO A 34 9.87 -0.35 -12.37
N GLY A 35 10.63 -0.46 -13.46
CA GLY A 35 12.06 -0.20 -13.43
C GLY A 35 12.36 1.28 -13.15
N HIS A 36 13.60 1.59 -12.81
CA HIS A 36 14.02 2.96 -12.47
C HIS A 36 13.77 3.99 -13.60
N ASN A 37 13.76 3.52 -14.85
CA ASN A 37 13.54 4.34 -16.04
C ASN A 37 12.11 4.19 -16.60
N ALA A 38 11.17 3.64 -15.82
CA ALA A 38 9.80 3.50 -16.27
C ALA A 38 9.16 4.89 -16.50
N PRO A 39 8.36 5.06 -17.55
CA PRO A 39 7.67 6.32 -17.79
C PRO A 39 6.66 6.60 -16.67
N ILE A 40 6.49 7.88 -16.33
CA ILE A 40 5.48 8.34 -15.39
C ILE A 40 4.09 7.98 -15.96
N PRO A 41 3.20 7.36 -15.18
CA PRO A 41 1.84 7.06 -15.62
C PRO A 41 1.10 8.32 -16.12
N PRO A 42 0.30 8.22 -17.20
CA PRO A 42 -0.43 9.36 -17.76
C PRO A 42 -1.35 10.05 -16.74
N GLU A 43 -1.88 9.30 -15.78
CA GLU A 43 -2.76 9.80 -14.72
C GLU A 43 -2.03 10.78 -13.80
N ILE A 44 -0.72 10.59 -13.60
CA ILE A 44 0.12 11.48 -12.81
C ILE A 44 0.62 12.64 -13.69
N TYR A 45 1.12 12.33 -14.89
CA TYR A 45 1.65 13.32 -15.83
C TYR A 45 0.61 14.35 -16.27
N GLY A 46 -0.62 13.90 -16.55
CA GLY A 46 -1.71 14.76 -17.03
C GLY A 46 -2.38 15.61 -15.96
N GLN A 47 -2.07 15.41 -14.67
CA GLN A 47 -2.71 16.11 -13.56
C GLN A 47 -1.73 17.10 -12.90
N PRO A 48 -1.89 18.42 -13.09
CA PRO A 48 -1.01 19.44 -12.51
C PRO A 48 -0.94 19.41 -10.98
N LYS A 49 -1.97 18.87 -10.31
CA LYS A 49 -1.99 18.69 -8.86
C LYS A 49 -1.12 17.51 -8.40
N PHE A 50 -0.98 16.47 -9.22
CA PHE A 50 -0.24 15.26 -8.84
C PHE A 50 1.20 15.28 -9.35
N TYR A 51 1.42 15.79 -10.55
CA TYR A 51 2.74 15.79 -11.17
C TYR A 51 3.88 16.36 -10.30
N PRO A 52 3.74 17.52 -9.62
CA PRO A 52 4.81 18.07 -8.80
C PRO A 52 5.25 17.16 -7.65
N PHE A 53 4.34 16.31 -7.13
CA PHE A 53 4.59 15.46 -5.97
C PHE A 53 4.98 14.03 -6.35
N PHE A 54 4.50 13.53 -7.49
CA PHE A 54 4.65 12.12 -7.88
C PHE A 54 5.46 11.89 -9.16
N LYS A 55 6.06 12.94 -9.76
CA LYS A 55 6.87 12.78 -10.99
C LYS A 55 8.03 11.79 -10.86
N ASP A 56 8.57 11.61 -9.66
CA ASP A 56 9.69 10.68 -9.39
C ASP A 56 9.23 9.46 -8.57
N ALA A 57 7.91 9.26 -8.43
CA ALA A 57 7.36 8.15 -7.67
C ALA A 57 7.42 6.85 -8.47
N LEU A 58 8.12 5.83 -7.95
CA LEU A 58 8.15 4.48 -8.54
C LEU A 58 6.88 3.68 -8.25
N GLY A 59 6.08 4.11 -7.27
CA GLY A 59 4.83 3.45 -6.91
C GLY A 59 4.29 3.99 -5.61
N ALA A 60 3.02 3.70 -5.34
CA ALA A 60 2.41 3.95 -4.05
C ALA A 60 2.50 2.66 -3.22
N ILE A 61 3.18 2.74 -2.07
CA ILE A 61 3.01 1.76 -1.01
C ILE A 61 1.87 2.31 -0.16
N ASP A 62 0.65 1.82 -0.37
CA ASP A 62 -0.45 2.17 0.52
C ASP A 62 -0.11 1.71 1.94
N GLY A 63 -0.46 2.55 2.91
CA GLY A 63 0.20 2.65 4.21
C GLY A 63 0.08 1.39 5.06
N THR A 64 1.07 0.51 4.96
CA THR A 64 1.44 -0.28 6.14
C THR A 64 1.99 0.72 7.15
N HIS A 65 1.31 0.87 8.30
CA HIS A 65 1.79 1.73 9.37
C HIS A 65 3.12 1.16 9.88
N ILE A 66 4.23 1.69 9.40
CA ILE A 66 5.55 1.37 9.93
C ILE A 66 5.67 2.11 11.26
N ALA A 67 6.00 1.40 12.33
CA ALA A 67 6.28 2.03 13.62
C ALA A 67 7.52 2.93 13.46
N VAL A 68 7.31 4.26 13.51
CA VAL A 68 8.39 5.24 13.45
C VAL A 68 8.69 5.75 14.85
N LEU A 69 9.93 5.61 15.28
CA LEU A 69 10.47 6.29 16.46
C LEU A 69 11.07 7.63 16.01
N ALA A 70 10.25 8.68 15.96
CA ALA A 70 10.74 10.03 15.67
C ALA A 70 11.35 10.66 16.94
N PRO A 71 12.49 11.38 16.84
CA PRO A 71 13.03 12.18 17.93
C PRO A 71 12.01 13.19 18.44
N THR A 72 12.03 13.49 19.74
CA THR A 72 10.98 14.26 20.44
C THR A 72 10.67 15.61 19.79
N TYR A 73 11.68 16.30 19.26
CA TYR A 73 11.52 17.60 18.59
C TYR A 73 10.88 17.52 17.19
N MET A 74 10.81 16.33 16.59
CA MET A 74 10.16 16.09 15.30
C MET A 74 8.79 15.40 15.44
N GLN A 75 8.33 15.02 16.63
CA GLN A 75 7.12 14.20 16.77
C GLN A 75 5.83 14.89 16.32
N ALA A 76 5.71 16.21 16.49
CA ALA A 76 4.48 16.96 16.18
C ALA A 76 3.93 16.74 14.75
N PRO A 77 4.75 16.80 13.67
CA PRO A 77 4.27 16.51 12.31
C PRO A 77 4.01 15.03 11.99
N TYR A 78 4.49 14.08 12.80
CA TYR A 78 4.27 12.62 12.59
C TYR A 78 3.19 12.05 13.50
N GLN A 79 2.27 12.88 13.99
CA GLN A 79 1.10 12.42 14.72
C GLN A 79 0.00 12.06 13.74
N ASN A 80 -0.67 10.93 13.98
CA ASN A 80 -1.84 10.56 13.21
C ASN A 80 -2.95 11.59 13.49
N HIS A 81 -3.40 12.29 12.46
CA HIS A 81 -4.60 13.11 12.58
C HIS A 81 -5.81 12.15 12.59
N LYS A 82 -6.50 12.10 13.72
CA LYS A 82 -7.77 11.36 13.86
C LYS A 82 -8.89 12.02 13.08
#